data_AF-A0A0N8W9Q0-F1
#
_entry.id   AF-A0A0N8W9Q0-F1
#
_cell.length_a   1.000
_cell.length_b   1.000
_cell.length_c   1.000
_cell.angle_alpha   90.00
_cell.angle_beta   90.00
_cell.angle_gamma   90.00
#
_symmetry.space_group_name_H-M   'P 1'
#
loop_
_entity.id
_entity.type
_entity.pdbx_description
1 polymer ?
#
loop_
_entity_poly.entity_id
_entity_poly.type
_entity_poly.pdbx_seq_one_letter_code
_entity_poly.pdbx_strand_id
1 'polypeptide(L)'
;MVVLALALLLSAGTSTAHRMLIGYQIKEVQLNTIYDDGTPAQGAEIEVYKDGELYAEGVADSKGTFIFEPKRGDKIEDMTFVSSSVGHRAELSLSQEGDDATSEEIPLPMKAAAGLGYLLGIAGISMLYVSRKGR
;
A
#
# COMPACT_ATOMS: atom_id res chain seq x y z
N MET A 1 -3.04 -41.95 30.50
CA MET A 1 -3.06 -41.27 29.17
C MET A 1 -4.06 -40.12 29.15
N VAL A 2 -5.34 -40.33 29.46
CA VAL A 2 -6.38 -39.26 29.43
C VAL A 2 -6.11 -38.11 30.42
N VAL A 3 -5.71 -38.42 31.66
CA VAL A 3 -5.43 -37.40 32.69
C VAL A 3 -4.24 -36.50 32.34
N LEU A 4 -3.21 -37.07 31.71
CA LEU A 4 -2.03 -36.32 31.29
C LEU A 4 -2.33 -35.38 30.11
N ALA A 5 -3.15 -35.85 29.15
CA ALA A 5 -3.61 -35.04 28.03
C ALA A 5 -4.46 -33.85 28.49
N LEU A 6 -5.31 -34.07 29.51
CA LEU A 6 -6.14 -33.00 30.09
C LEU A 6 -5.27 -31.96 30.82
N ALA A 7 -4.29 -32.40 31.61
CA ALA A 7 -3.37 -31.50 32.31
C ALA A 7 -2.57 -30.58 31.35
N LEU A 8 -2.17 -31.10 30.18
CA LEU A 8 -1.48 -30.33 29.14
C LEU A 8 -2.37 -29.24 28.52
N LEU A 9 -3.65 -29.53 28.26
CA LEU A 9 -4.59 -28.57 27.70
C LEU A 9 -4.89 -27.42 28.67
N LEU A 10 -4.99 -27.70 29.97
CA LEU A 10 -5.18 -26.66 31.00
C LEU A 10 -3.93 -25.80 31.25
N SER A 11 -2.75 -26.23 30.79
CA SER A 11 -1.51 -25.45 30.88
C SER A 11 -1.28 -24.49 29.71
N ALA A 12 -2.20 -24.45 28.73
CA ALA A 12 -2.13 -23.52 27.62
C ALA A 12 -2.44 -22.09 28.11
N GLY A 13 -1.39 -21.29 28.31
CA GLY A 13 -1.50 -19.88 28.69
C GLY A 13 -2.04 -18.99 27.57
N THR A 14 -2.52 -17.81 27.92
CA THR A 14 -2.92 -16.78 26.95
C THR A 14 -1.68 -16.18 26.30
N SER A 15 -1.49 -16.37 24.99
CA SER A 15 -0.45 -15.62 24.27
C SER A 15 -1.00 -14.26 23.86
N THR A 16 -0.27 -13.19 24.20
CA THR A 16 -0.59 -11.83 23.75
C THR A 16 0.22 -11.51 22.49
N ALA A 17 -0.33 -11.91 21.35
CA ALA A 17 0.19 -11.47 20.06
C ALA A 17 -0.28 -10.03 19.81
N HIS A 18 0.58 -9.04 20.06
CA HIS A 18 0.28 -7.66 19.74
C HIS A 18 0.27 -7.49 18.22
N ARG A 19 -0.80 -6.88 17.68
CA ARG A 19 -0.85 -6.51 16.26
C ARG A 19 0.16 -5.40 16.00
N MET A 20 1.11 -5.63 15.09
CA MET A 20 2.00 -4.59 14.62
C MET A 20 1.23 -3.63 13.69
N LEU A 21 1.41 -2.33 13.92
CA LEU A 21 0.91 -1.26 13.05
C LEU A 21 2.11 -0.49 12.52
N ILE A 22 2.12 -0.24 11.21
CA ILE A 22 3.11 0.59 10.55
C ILE A 22 2.36 1.67 9.75
N GLY A 23 2.92 2.86 9.70
CA GLY A 23 2.44 3.97 8.90
C GLY A 23 3.64 4.77 8.38
N TYR A 24 3.42 5.53 7.31
CA TYR A 24 4.42 6.43 6.74
C TYR A 24 3.84 7.84 6.64
N GLN A 25 4.72 8.82 6.56
CA GLN A 25 4.37 10.20 6.26
C GLN A 25 5.41 10.74 5.29
N ILE A 26 4.95 11.34 4.20
CA ILE A 26 5.82 12.08 3.28
C ILE A 26 6.10 13.41 3.95
N LYS A 27 7.38 13.69 4.21
CA LYS A 27 7.80 14.97 4.80
C LYS A 27 8.00 16.03 3.73
N GLU A 28 8.48 15.63 2.57
CA GLU A 28 8.94 16.52 1.52
C GLU A 28 8.67 15.89 0.15
N VAL A 29 8.23 16.72 -0.79
CA VAL A 29 8.04 16.37 -2.20
C VAL A 29 8.93 17.26 -3.04
N GLN A 30 9.73 16.64 -3.90
CA GLN A 30 10.60 17.32 -4.86
C GLN A 30 10.01 17.18 -6.27
N LEU A 31 9.74 18.32 -6.91
CA LEU A 31 9.34 18.41 -8.30
C LEU A 31 10.55 18.83 -9.14
N ASN A 32 10.79 18.10 -10.23
CA ASN A 32 11.85 18.40 -11.19
C ASN A 32 11.21 18.73 -12.53
N THR A 33 11.39 19.96 -12.97
CA THR A 33 10.92 20.44 -14.27
C THR A 33 12.10 20.55 -15.22
N ILE A 34 12.00 19.86 -16.35
CA ILE A 34 12.98 19.87 -17.43
C ILE A 34 12.26 20.15 -18.75
N TYR A 35 12.97 20.75 -19.71
CA TYR A 35 12.53 20.83 -21.10
C TYR A 35 12.74 19.47 -21.81
N ASP A 36 12.18 19.33 -23.00
CA ASP A 36 12.26 18.12 -23.82
C ASP A 36 13.68 17.79 -24.32
N ASP A 37 14.54 18.81 -24.40
CA ASP A 37 15.98 18.66 -24.65
C ASP A 37 16.79 18.24 -23.40
N GLY A 38 16.14 18.07 -22.26
CA GLY A 38 16.73 17.67 -20.98
C GLY A 38 17.35 18.84 -20.19
N THR A 39 17.26 20.08 -20.67
CA THR A 39 17.75 21.23 -19.92
C THR A 39 16.84 21.54 -18.72
N PRO A 40 17.40 21.91 -17.55
CA PRO A 40 16.59 22.30 -16.41
C PRO A 40 15.74 23.53 -16.70
N ALA A 41 14.46 23.49 -16.32
CA ALA A 41 13.57 24.64 -16.42
C ALA A 41 13.78 25.61 -15.24
N GLN A 42 14.98 26.19 -15.16
CA GLN A 42 15.32 27.17 -14.14
C GLN A 42 14.38 28.38 -14.22
N GLY A 43 13.86 28.81 -13.06
CA GLY A 43 12.97 29.96 -12.99
C GLY A 43 11.54 29.65 -13.40
N ALA A 44 11.18 28.39 -13.69
CA ALA A 44 9.81 28.01 -13.96
C ALA A 44 8.93 28.23 -12.72
N GLU A 45 7.74 28.79 -12.94
CA GLU A 45 6.71 28.91 -11.91
C GLU A 45 6.06 27.55 -11.72
N ILE A 46 5.99 27.10 -10.47
CA ILE A 46 5.40 25.82 -10.10
C ILE A 46 4.25 26.08 -9.13
N GLU A 47 3.09 25.54 -9.47
CA GLU A 47 1.87 25.60 -8.68
C GLU A 47 1.43 24.18 -8.35
N VAL A 48 1.06 23.95 -7.11
CA VAL A 48 0.50 22.69 -6.62
C VAL A 48 -0.94 22.97 -6.25
N TYR A 49 -1.87 22.22 -6.84
CA TYR A 49 -3.28 22.31 -6.54
C TYR A 49 -3.74 21.07 -5.78
N LYS A 50 -4.65 21.25 -4.83
CA LYS A 50 -5.34 20.18 -4.12
C LYS A 50 -6.83 20.51 -4.12
N ASP A 51 -7.67 19.59 -4.59
CA ASP A 51 -9.13 19.80 -4.70
C ASP A 51 -9.51 21.05 -5.53
N GLY A 52 -8.67 21.41 -6.50
CA GLY A 52 -8.85 22.61 -7.33
C GLY A 52 -8.42 23.94 -6.68
N GLU A 53 -7.93 23.90 -5.44
CA GLU A 53 -7.41 25.07 -4.72
C GLU A 53 -5.89 25.10 -4.73
N LEU A 54 -5.30 26.31 -4.83
CA LEU A 54 -3.85 26.48 -4.76
C LEU A 54 -3.35 26.06 -3.37
N TYR A 55 -2.51 25.04 -3.34
CA TYR A 55 -1.96 24.44 -2.14
C TYR A 55 -0.57 24.96 -1.81
N ALA A 56 0.30 25.06 -2.82
CA ALA A 56 1.65 25.60 -2.71
C ALA A 56 2.07 26.23 -4.04
N GLU A 57 2.94 27.23 -3.99
CA GLU A 57 3.51 27.87 -5.17
C GLU A 57 4.98 28.18 -4.94
N GLY A 58 5.74 28.30 -6.02
CA GLY A 58 7.11 28.76 -5.98
C GLY A 58 7.80 28.74 -7.33
N VAL A 59 9.11 28.95 -7.29
CA VAL A 59 9.94 29.06 -8.49
C VAL A 59 11.02 27.99 -8.45
N ALA A 60 11.18 27.28 -9.57
CA ALA A 60 12.20 26.25 -9.73
C ALA A 60 13.62 26.86 -9.65
N ASP A 61 14.50 26.18 -8.91
CA ASP A 61 15.89 26.60 -8.73
C ASP A 61 16.75 26.41 -9.99
N SER A 62 18.07 26.62 -9.87
CA SER A 62 19.00 26.45 -11.00
C SER A 62 19.06 25.04 -11.59
N LYS A 63 18.53 24.03 -10.88
CA LYS A 63 18.44 22.65 -11.33
C LYS A 63 17.03 22.29 -11.81
N GLY A 64 16.14 23.28 -11.93
CA GLY A 64 14.74 23.05 -12.29
C GLY A 64 13.96 22.38 -11.15
N THR A 65 14.45 22.48 -9.91
CA THR A 65 13.87 21.81 -8.76
C THR A 65 13.03 22.76 -7.91
N PHE A 66 11.86 22.29 -7.49
CA PHE A 66 11.04 22.92 -6.46
C PHE A 66 10.68 21.90 -5.39
N ILE A 67 10.70 22.34 -4.13
CA ILE A 67 10.48 21.47 -2.97
C ILE A 67 9.39 22.09 -2.10
N PHE A 68 8.43 21.26 -1.68
CA PHE A 68 7.42 21.65 -0.71
C PHE A 68 7.15 20.54 0.31
N GLU A 69 6.66 20.93 1.49
CA GLU A 69 6.29 20.00 2.56
C GLU A 69 4.77 19.82 2.63
N PRO A 70 4.23 18.62 2.33
CA PRO A 70 2.81 18.34 2.49
C PRO A 70 2.41 18.26 3.97
N LYS A 71 1.16 18.64 4.29
CA LYS A 71 0.61 18.55 5.65
C LYS A 71 0.33 17.08 5.98
N ARG A 72 0.34 16.78 7.29
CA ARG A 72 0.04 15.44 7.77
C ARG A 72 -1.35 15.00 7.32
N GLY A 73 -1.42 13.87 6.63
CA GLY A 73 -2.65 13.29 6.10
C GLY A 73 -2.97 13.69 4.66
N ASP A 74 -2.19 14.60 4.06
CA ASP A 74 -2.29 14.87 2.64
C ASP A 74 -1.80 13.67 1.82
N LYS A 75 -2.56 13.35 0.77
CA LYS A 75 -2.16 12.39 -0.25
C LYS A 75 -1.66 13.16 -1.47
N ILE A 76 -0.48 12.79 -1.95
CA ILE A 76 0.13 13.41 -3.12
C ILE A 76 -0.62 13.01 -4.40
N GLU A 77 -1.30 11.87 -4.38
CA GLU A 77 -2.18 11.37 -5.45
C GLU A 77 -3.36 12.31 -5.74
N ASP A 78 -3.82 13.06 -4.73
CA ASP A 78 -4.94 14.01 -4.85
C ASP A 78 -4.48 15.39 -5.34
N MET A 79 -3.18 15.55 -5.65
CA MET A 79 -2.59 16.82 -6.05
C MET A 79 -2.32 16.87 -7.56
N THR A 80 -2.54 18.05 -8.13
CA THR A 80 -2.16 18.39 -9.50
C THR A 80 -0.98 19.35 -9.46
N PHE A 81 0.10 19.01 -10.16
CA PHE A 81 1.29 19.82 -10.26
C PHE A 81 1.30 20.51 -11.62
N VAL A 82 1.50 21.82 -11.61
CA VAL A 82 1.55 22.64 -12.81
C VAL A 82 2.89 23.36 -12.83
N SER A 83 3.58 23.29 -13.97
CA SER A 83 4.79 24.06 -14.22
C SER A 83 4.58 24.96 -15.42
N SER A 84 5.05 26.21 -15.35
CA SER A 84 5.00 27.17 -16.45
C SER A 84 6.28 27.99 -16.60
N SER A 85 6.72 28.19 -17.84
CA SER A 85 7.92 28.96 -18.17
C SER A 85 7.90 29.41 -19.63
N VAL A 86 8.05 30.70 -19.90
CA VAL A 86 8.25 31.29 -21.26
C VAL A 86 7.33 30.67 -22.33
N GLY A 87 6.03 30.54 -22.02
CA GLY A 87 5.03 30.00 -22.96
C GLY A 87 4.94 28.47 -23.02
N HIS A 88 5.79 27.75 -22.30
CA HIS A 88 5.65 26.31 -22.05
C HIS A 88 4.88 26.06 -20.76
N ARG A 89 4.00 25.06 -20.79
CA ARG A 89 3.24 24.59 -19.63
C ARG A 89 3.23 23.07 -19.60
N ALA A 90 3.44 22.50 -18.42
CA ALA A 90 3.33 21.07 -18.16
C ALA A 90 2.44 20.85 -16.94
N GLU A 91 1.68 19.76 -16.96
CA GLU A 91 0.81 19.35 -15.86
C GLU A 91 1.05 17.88 -15.55
N LEU A 92 1.09 17.54 -14.26
CA LEU A 92 1.27 16.19 -13.75
C LEU A 92 0.19 15.92 -12.70
N SER A 93 -0.56 14.84 -12.89
CA SER A 93 -1.45 14.28 -11.88
C SER A 93 -1.08 12.82 -11.66
N LEU A 94 -0.94 12.41 -10.39
CA LEU A 94 -0.56 11.04 -10.02
C LEU A 94 -1.76 10.10 -9.87
N SER A 95 -2.98 10.63 -9.92
CA SER A 95 -4.23 9.86 -9.82
C SER A 95 -4.61 9.07 -11.08
N GLN A 96 -3.83 9.15 -12.16
CA GLN A 96 -4.14 8.41 -13.38
C GLN A 96 -3.69 6.95 -13.27
N GLU A 97 -4.68 6.09 -12.99
CA GLU A 97 -4.63 4.63 -12.89
C GLU A 97 -3.51 3.99 -13.72
N GLY A 98 -2.48 3.51 -13.01
CA GLY A 98 -1.72 2.37 -13.46
C GLY A 98 -2.62 1.14 -13.45
N ASP A 99 -2.83 0.58 -14.64
CA ASP A 99 -3.48 -0.69 -14.97
C ASP A 99 -3.76 -1.59 -13.77
N ASP A 100 -5.04 -1.62 -13.40
CA ASP A 100 -5.59 -2.30 -12.24
C ASP A 100 -5.44 -3.83 -12.44
N ALA A 101 -4.36 -4.40 -11.90
CA ALA A 101 -4.28 -5.84 -11.70
C ALA A 101 -5.27 -6.21 -10.59
N THR A 102 -6.54 -6.39 -10.98
CA THR A 102 -7.63 -6.88 -10.14
C THR A 102 -7.21 -8.18 -9.45
N SER A 103 -6.62 -8.06 -8.27
CA SER A 103 -6.50 -9.19 -7.35
C SER A 103 -7.87 -9.33 -6.71
N GLU A 104 -8.68 -10.25 -7.22
CA GLU A 104 -9.92 -10.66 -6.56
C GLU A 104 -9.56 -11.14 -5.13
N GLU A 105 -9.71 -10.24 -4.16
CA GLU A 105 -9.52 -10.58 -2.76
C GLU A 105 -10.64 -11.54 -2.32
N ILE A 106 -10.30 -12.83 -2.25
CA ILE A 106 -11.23 -13.86 -1.77
C ILE A 106 -11.73 -13.45 -0.37
N PRO A 107 -13.06 -13.38 -0.14
CA PRO A 107 -13.64 -12.97 1.13
C PRO A 107 -13.12 -13.81 2.32
N LEU A 108 -12.87 -13.17 3.46
CA LEU A 108 -12.45 -13.81 4.72
C LEU A 108 -13.18 -15.13 5.08
N PRO A 109 -14.53 -15.21 5.02
CA PRO A 109 -15.21 -16.46 5.33
C PRO A 109 -14.88 -17.60 4.36
N MET A 110 -14.59 -17.26 3.10
CA MET A 110 -14.25 -18.23 2.06
C MET A 110 -12.81 -18.77 2.24
N LYS A 111 -11.87 -17.92 2.68
CA LYS A 111 -10.52 -18.37 3.09
C LYS A 111 -10.58 -19.31 4.30
N ALA A 112 -11.42 -18.98 5.29
CA ALA A 112 -11.60 -19.83 6.47
C ALA A 112 -12.23 -21.19 6.12
N ALA A 113 -13.24 -21.20 5.24
CA ALA A 113 -13.88 -22.42 4.77
C ALA A 113 -12.90 -23.32 3.99
N ALA A 114 -12.06 -22.75 3.12
CA ALA A 114 -11.05 -23.49 2.38
C ALA A 114 -10.02 -24.16 3.31
N GLY A 115 -9.55 -23.44 4.34
CA GLY A 115 -8.64 -23.98 5.34
C GLY A 115 -9.24 -25.15 6.14
N LEU A 116 -10.49 -25.03 6.59
CA LEU A 116 -11.20 -26.10 7.28
C LEU A 116 -11.42 -27.32 6.38
N GLY A 117 -11.80 -27.11 5.12
CA GLY A 117 -11.98 -28.19 4.15
C GLY A 117 -10.71 -29.00 3.92
N TYR A 118 -9.55 -28.34 3.85
CA TYR A 118 -8.25 -29.01 3.71
C TYR A 118 -7.93 -29.92 4.91
N LEU A 119 -8.15 -29.43 6.13
CA LEU A 119 -7.90 -30.21 7.35
C LEU A 119 -8.82 -31.43 7.46
N LEU A 120 -10.12 -31.25 7.17
CA LEU A 120 -11.09 -32.34 7.19
C LEU A 120 -10.82 -33.36 6.08
N GLY A 121 -10.41 -32.91 4.90
CA GLY A 121 -10.02 -33.78 3.79
C GLY A 121 -8.86 -34.70 4.14
N ILE A 122 -7.77 -34.14 4.69
CA ILE A 122 -6.61 -34.93 5.14
C ILE A 122 -7.01 -35.90 6.24
N ALA A 123 -7.81 -35.45 7.22
CA ALA A 123 -8.27 -36.30 8.32
C ALA A 123 -9.11 -37.47 7.82
N GLY A 124 -10.05 -37.21 6.89
CA GLY A 124 -10.91 -38.24 6.29
C GLY A 124 -10.13 -39.27 5.47
N ILE A 125 -9.20 -38.83 4.62
CA ILE A 125 -8.33 -39.74 3.85
C ILE A 125 -7.46 -40.58 4.79
N SER A 126 -6.93 -39.99 5.84
CA SER A 126 -6.10 -40.69 6.84
C SER A 126 -6.90 -41.76 7.57
N MET A 127 -8.15 -41.47 7.95
CA MET A 127 -9.04 -42.47 8.58
C MET A 127 -9.36 -43.63 7.64
N LEU A 128 -9.63 -43.37 6.35
CA LEU A 128 -9.87 -44.42 5.36
C LEU A 128 -8.65 -45.33 5.18
N TYR A 129 -7.44 -44.76 5.18
CA TYR A 129 -6.20 -45.53 5.08
C TYR A 129 -5.99 -46.44 6.30
N VAL A 130 -6.15 -45.89 7.52
CA VAL A 130 -6.01 -46.67 8.76
C VAL A 130 -7.08 -47.78 8.85
N SER A 131 -8.32 -47.49 8.45
CA SER A 131 -9.42 -48.47 8.45
C SER A 131 -9.18 -49.64 7.50
N ARG A 132 -8.41 -49.45 6.42
CA ARG A 132 -8.09 -50.51 5.45
C ARG A 132 -6.87 -51.34 5.85
N LYS A 133 -5.95 -50.77 6.63
CA LYS A 133 -4.75 -51.48 7.15
C LYS A 133 -5.05 -52.37 8.36
N GLY A 134 -6.16 -52.11 9.06
CA GLY A 134 -6.62 -52.91 10.20
C GLY A 134 -7.56 -54.07 9.87
N ARG A 135 -7.74 -54.43 8.58
CA ARG A 135 -8.46 -55.63 8.12
C ARG A 135 -7.49 -56.63 7.52
#